data_AF-A0A163MTH7-F1
#
_entry.id   AF-A0A163MTH7-F1
#
_cell.length_a   1.000
_cell.length_b   1.000
_cell.length_c   1.000
_cell.angle_alpha   90.00
_cell.angle_beta   90.00
_cell.angle_gamma   90.00
#
_symmetry.space_group_name_H-M   'P 1'
#
loop_
_entity.id
_entity.type
_entity.pdbx_description
1 polymer ?
#
loop_
_entity_poly.entity_id
_entity_poly.type
_entity_poly.pdbx_seq_one_letter_code
_entity_poly.pdbx_strand_id
1 'polypeptide(L)'
;MKIKPPRQTQERSYSSHRESIGMALASPGIRYNKKTHINCGSSARMAELSPGDPIQPTVAENAFVQVIMVFWKIFIQDSVLMMELHPCYPIWQHSIFSDPAYLSFKRDMLQIEAQEHDPAHTLL
;
A
#
# COMPACT_ATOMS: atom_id res chain seq x y z
N MET A 1 14.84 -27.55 17.10
CA MET A 1 14.25 -26.19 17.10
C MET A 1 12.73 -26.35 17.25
N LYS A 2 12.11 -25.90 18.36
CA LYS A 2 10.66 -26.00 18.54
C LYS A 2 9.98 -24.79 17.91
N ILE A 3 9.25 -24.99 16.82
CA ILE A 3 8.49 -23.93 16.14
C ILE A 3 7.23 -23.65 16.98
N LYS A 4 7.06 -22.39 17.39
CA LYS A 4 5.88 -21.95 18.15
C LYS A 4 4.66 -21.99 17.21
N PRO A 5 3.49 -22.47 17.67
CA PRO A 5 2.31 -22.51 16.82
C PRO A 5 1.97 -21.10 16.31
N PRO A 6 1.52 -20.96 15.05
CA PRO A 6 1.17 -19.68 14.46
C PRO A 6 0.06 -19.03 15.29
N ARG A 7 0.21 -17.74 15.61
CA ARG A 7 -0.85 -16.98 16.27
C ARG A 7 -2.04 -16.93 15.32
N GLN A 8 -3.21 -17.37 15.78
CA GLN A 8 -4.45 -17.04 15.10
C GLN A 8 -4.71 -15.55 15.29
N THR A 9 -4.77 -14.81 14.18
CA THR A 9 -5.16 -13.40 14.17
C THR A 9 -6.67 -13.34 14.01
N GLN A 10 -7.35 -12.62 14.92
CA GLN A 10 -8.78 -12.41 14.81
C GLN A 10 -9.08 -11.40 13.69
N GLU A 11 -9.95 -11.79 12.75
CA GLU A 11 -10.43 -10.88 11.71
C GLU A 11 -11.21 -9.73 12.35
N ARG A 12 -11.02 -8.51 11.85
CA ARG A 12 -11.80 -7.35 12.29
C ARG A 12 -13.26 -7.55 11.91
N SER A 13 -14.18 -7.17 12.80
CA SER A 13 -15.61 -7.28 12.50
C SER A 13 -16.03 -6.32 11.39
N TYR A 14 -17.02 -6.73 10.59
CA TYR A 14 -17.59 -5.89 9.54
C TYR A 14 -18.10 -4.52 10.06
N SER A 15 -18.69 -4.49 11.26
CA SER A 15 -19.15 -3.23 11.87
C SER A 15 -17.99 -2.27 12.12
N SER A 16 -16.88 -2.78 12.68
CA SER A 16 -15.67 -1.98 12.91
C SER A 16 -15.08 -1.44 11.61
N HIS A 17 -15.02 -2.28 10.56
CA HIS A 17 -14.55 -1.85 9.25
C HIS A 17 -15.45 -0.74 8.67
N ARG A 18 -16.77 -0.93 8.71
CA ARG A 18 -17.75 0.05 8.24
C ARG A 18 -17.67 1.38 8.99
N GLU A 19 -17.56 1.35 10.32
CA GLU A 19 -17.43 2.55 11.15
C GLU A 19 -16.14 3.30 10.82
N SER A 20 -15.02 2.59 10.68
CA SER A 20 -13.75 3.21 10.32
C SER A 20 -13.79 3.94 8.97
N ILE A 21 -14.45 3.36 7.96
CA ILE A 21 -14.67 4.00 6.65
C ILE A 21 -15.55 5.25 6.81
N GLY A 22 -16.63 5.16 7.58
CA GLY A 22 -17.51 6.31 7.83
C GLY A 22 -16.76 7.48 8.47
N MET A 23 -15.90 7.21 9.46
CA MET A 23 -15.09 8.23 10.12
C MET A 23 -14.06 8.87 9.19
N ALA A 24 -13.36 8.06 8.39
CA ALA A 24 -12.37 8.55 7.44
C ALA A 24 -12.98 9.48 6.39
N LEU A 25 -14.21 9.19 5.93
CA LEU A 25 -14.93 10.03 4.97
C LEU A 25 -15.56 11.28 5.60
N ALA A 26 -15.97 11.19 6.87
CA ALA A 26 -16.50 12.34 7.59
C ALA A 26 -15.43 13.43 7.82
N SER A 27 -14.15 13.05 7.99
CA SER A 27 -13.05 13.99 8.22
C SER A 27 -12.90 15.05 7.10
N PRO A 28 -12.94 14.70 5.80
CA PRO A 28 -13.00 15.67 4.71
C PRO A 28 -14.42 16.15 4.36
N GLY A 29 -15.44 15.85 5.16
CA GLY A 29 -16.84 16.27 4.90
C GLY A 29 -17.57 15.46 3.81
N ILE A 30 -17.05 14.29 3.44
CA ILE A 30 -17.67 13.42 2.43
C ILE A 30 -18.84 12.67 3.05
N ARG A 31 -20.02 12.81 2.44
CA ARG A 31 -21.22 12.11 2.89
C ARG A 31 -21.13 10.63 2.55
N TYR A 32 -20.96 9.80 3.58
CA TYR A 32 -21.00 8.36 3.46
C TYR A 32 -22.44 7.84 3.36
N ASN A 33 -22.77 7.09 2.30
CA ASN A 33 -23.98 6.28 2.25
C ASN A 33 -23.62 4.79 2.12
N LYS A 34 -24.33 3.92 2.85
CA LYS A 34 -24.03 2.48 2.94
C LYS A 34 -24.10 1.75 1.59
N LYS A 35 -24.89 2.25 0.62
CA LYS A 35 -25.16 1.57 -0.66
C LYS A 35 -24.09 1.81 -1.73
N THR A 36 -23.39 2.95 -1.73
CA THR A 36 -22.42 3.30 -2.80
C THR A 36 -21.00 2.78 -2.58
N HIS A 37 -20.58 2.52 -1.32
CA HIS A 37 -19.18 2.16 -1.03
C HIS A 37 -18.94 0.70 -0.61
N ILE A 38 -19.96 -0.07 -0.20
CA ILE A 38 -19.77 -1.48 0.24
C ILE A 38 -20.40 -2.50 -0.71
N ASN A 39 -21.48 -2.14 -1.41
CA ASN A 39 -22.19 -3.09 -2.29
C ASN A 39 -21.68 -3.12 -3.74
N CYS A 40 -20.65 -2.35 -4.07
CA CYS A 40 -20.06 -2.34 -5.42
C CYS A 40 -18.56 -2.62 -5.38
N GLY A 41 -18.15 -3.57 -4.53
CA GLY A 41 -16.81 -4.12 -4.57
C GLY A 41 -16.64 -4.94 -5.85
N SER A 42 -15.77 -4.51 -6.75
CA SER A 42 -15.24 -5.33 -7.85
C SER A 42 -14.55 -6.63 -7.37
N SER A 43 -14.44 -6.82 -6.05
CA SER A 43 -13.98 -8.01 -5.34
C SER A 43 -15.01 -9.16 -5.28
N ALA A 44 -16.07 -9.13 -6.10
CA ALA A 44 -16.98 -10.27 -6.27
C ALA A 44 -16.56 -11.23 -7.40
N ARG A 45 -15.31 -11.12 -7.89
CA ARG A 45 -14.71 -12.10 -8.79
C ARG A 45 -13.77 -13.02 -8.02
N MET A 46 -14.26 -13.64 -6.94
CA MET A 46 -13.71 -14.93 -6.59
C MET A 46 -14.12 -15.85 -7.74
N ALA A 47 -13.15 -16.30 -8.54
CA ALA A 47 -13.38 -17.42 -9.43
C ALA A 47 -13.97 -18.53 -8.55
N GLU A 48 -15.22 -18.89 -8.83
CA GLU A 48 -15.90 -20.01 -8.19
C GLU A 48 -15.13 -21.27 -8.63
N LEU A 49 -14.04 -21.58 -7.92
CA LEU A 49 -13.35 -22.84 -8.07
C LEU A 49 -14.32 -23.90 -7.56
N SER A 50 -14.59 -24.90 -8.41
CA SER A 50 -15.39 -26.06 -8.06
C SER A 50 -14.92 -26.59 -6.70
N PRO A 51 -15.83 -26.93 -5.77
CA PRO A 51 -15.46 -27.45 -4.45
C PRO A 51 -14.79 -28.81 -4.62
N GLY A 52 -13.48 -28.80 -4.90
CA GLY A 52 -12.73 -29.98 -5.31
C GLY A 52 -11.37 -29.68 -5.93
N ASP A 53 -11.15 -28.46 -6.47
CA ASP A 53 -9.84 -28.12 -7.04
C ASP A 53 -8.92 -27.55 -5.95
N PRO A 54 -7.83 -28.24 -5.58
CA PRO A 54 -6.87 -27.69 -4.63
C PRO A 54 -6.22 -26.46 -5.27
N ILE A 55 -6.44 -25.28 -4.68
CA ILE A 55 -5.63 -24.10 -4.98
C ILE A 55 -4.19 -24.52 -4.75
N GLN A 56 -3.40 -24.53 -5.82
CA GLN A 56 -1.96 -24.79 -5.75
C GLN A 56 -1.35 -23.71 -4.85
N PRO A 57 -0.93 -24.04 -3.61
CA PRO A 57 -0.47 -23.04 -2.64
C PRO A 57 0.69 -22.23 -3.19
N THR A 58 1.53 -22.88 -4.01
CA THR A 58 2.67 -22.31 -4.71
C THR A 58 2.31 -21.17 -5.67
N VAL A 59 1.17 -21.24 -6.38
CA VAL A 59 0.78 -20.19 -7.33
C VAL A 59 0.33 -18.92 -6.58
N ALA A 60 -0.46 -19.09 -5.53
CA ALA A 60 -0.93 -17.98 -4.70
C ALA A 60 0.23 -17.33 -3.92
N GLU A 61 1.15 -18.13 -3.36
CA GLU A 61 2.35 -17.65 -2.69
C GLU A 61 3.23 -16.82 -3.63
N ASN A 62 3.50 -17.32 -4.84
CA ASN A 62 4.30 -16.61 -5.83
C ASN A 62 3.64 -15.31 -6.30
N ALA A 63 2.33 -15.31 -6.53
CA ALA A 63 1.59 -14.11 -6.89
C ALA A 63 1.62 -13.08 -5.75
N PHE A 64 1.48 -13.52 -4.50
CA PHE A 64 1.55 -12.63 -3.33
C PHE A 64 2.93 -11.99 -3.17
N VAL A 65 4.01 -12.76 -3.36
CA VAL A 65 5.37 -12.22 -3.36
C VAL A 65 5.55 -11.18 -4.47
N GLN A 66 5.05 -11.44 -5.68
CA GLN A 66 5.09 -10.45 -6.76
C GLN A 66 4.34 -9.15 -6.40
N VAL A 67 3.16 -9.27 -5.81
CA VAL A 67 2.40 -8.10 -5.33
C VAL A 67 3.19 -7.31 -4.30
N ILE A 68 3.82 -7.98 -3.32
CA ILE A 68 4.68 -7.33 -2.33
C ILE A 68 5.86 -6.63 -3.00
N MET A 69 6.52 -7.26 -3.98
CA MET A 69 7.66 -6.68 -4.67
C MET A 69 7.29 -5.42 -5.44
N VAL A 70 6.18 -5.47 -6.19
CA VAL A 70 5.69 -4.29 -6.94
C VAL A 70 5.26 -3.19 -5.97
N PHE A 71 4.51 -3.55 -4.92
CA PHE A 71 4.10 -2.62 -3.88
C PHE A 71 5.31 -1.95 -3.21
N TRP A 72 6.34 -2.73 -2.91
CA TRP A 72 7.56 -2.21 -2.26
C TRP A 72 8.28 -1.20 -3.16
N LYS A 73 8.37 -1.45 -4.46
CA LYS A 73 8.94 -0.48 -5.41
C LYS A 73 8.17 0.84 -5.38
N ILE A 74 6.84 0.79 -5.47
CA ILE A 74 5.98 1.98 -5.45
C ILE A 74 6.12 2.69 -4.10
N PHE A 75 6.07 1.95 -3.00
CA PHE A 75 6.19 2.50 -1.66
C PHE A 75 7.53 3.21 -1.44
N ILE A 76 8.66 2.61 -1.86
CA ILE A 76 9.98 3.23 -1.72
C ILE A 76 10.11 4.47 -2.62
N GLN A 77 9.57 4.44 -3.83
CA GLN A 77 9.55 5.59 -4.72
C GLN A 77 8.73 6.75 -4.11
N ASP A 78 7.47 6.49 -3.77
CA ASP A 78 6.55 7.50 -3.24
C ASP A 78 6.95 7.98 -1.84
N SER A 79 7.73 7.18 -1.09
CA SER A 79 8.19 7.55 0.24
C SER A 79 8.96 8.87 0.26
N VAL A 80 9.69 9.20 -0.80
CA VAL A 80 10.46 10.45 -0.89
C VAL A 80 9.51 11.66 -0.76
N LEU A 81 8.45 11.68 -1.57
CA LEU A 81 7.42 12.72 -1.53
C LEU A 81 6.62 12.67 -0.21
N MET A 82 6.24 11.46 0.23
CA MET A 82 5.45 11.29 1.45
C MET A 82 6.21 11.72 2.71
N MET A 83 7.53 11.62 2.73
CA MET A 83 8.38 12.16 3.80
C MET A 83 8.42 13.69 3.81
N GLU A 84 8.28 14.36 2.66
CA GLU A 84 8.19 15.82 2.60
C GLU A 84 6.80 16.32 3.02
N LEU A 85 5.74 15.64 2.58
CA LEU A 85 4.37 15.98 2.94
C LEU A 85 4.04 15.68 4.42
N HIS A 86 4.59 14.59 4.96
CA HIS A 86 4.26 14.08 6.29
C HIS A 86 5.48 13.65 7.11
N PRO A 87 6.39 14.56 7.48
CA PRO A 87 7.68 14.22 8.11
C PRO A 87 7.55 13.54 9.48
N CYS A 88 6.43 13.72 10.19
CA CYS A 88 6.22 13.18 11.54
C CYS A 88 5.64 11.76 11.57
N TYR A 89 5.48 11.09 10.43
CA TYR A 89 4.92 9.74 10.39
C TYR A 89 5.89 8.71 10.99
N PRO A 90 5.43 7.82 11.91
CA PRO A 90 6.32 6.88 12.60
C PRO A 90 7.07 5.91 11.66
N ILE A 91 6.52 5.64 10.48
CA ILE A 91 7.14 4.73 9.50
C ILE A 91 8.51 5.22 9.03
N TRP A 92 8.74 6.54 9.01
CA TRP A 92 10.00 7.17 8.59
C TRP A 92 11.14 6.96 9.60
N GLN A 93 10.83 6.55 10.83
CA GLN A 93 11.85 6.21 11.83
C GLN A 93 12.54 4.87 11.54
N HIS A 94 12.05 4.11 10.57
CA HIS A 94 12.65 2.84 10.19
C HIS A 94 14.04 3.06 9.57
N SER A 95 15.01 2.21 9.93
CA SER A 95 16.42 2.34 9.54
C SER A 95 16.64 2.39 8.02
N ILE A 96 15.76 1.75 7.24
CA ILE A 96 15.79 1.78 5.78
C ILE A 96 15.79 3.20 5.21
N PHE A 97 15.11 4.15 5.86
CA PHE A 97 15.01 5.53 5.41
C PHE A 97 16.21 6.40 5.83
N SER A 98 17.06 5.86 6.71
CA SER A 98 18.35 6.46 7.09
C SER A 98 19.54 5.79 6.39
N ASP A 99 19.29 4.74 5.61
CA ASP A 99 20.33 4.01 4.89
C ASP A 99 20.99 4.89 3.81
N PRO A 100 22.32 4.89 3.68
CA PRO A 100 23.01 5.70 2.67
C PRO A 100 22.53 5.45 1.23
N ALA A 101 22.15 4.22 0.87
CA ALA A 101 21.64 3.91 -0.46
C ALA A 101 20.28 4.55 -0.70
N TYR A 102 19.40 4.52 0.30
CA TYR A 102 18.12 5.23 0.25
C TYR A 102 18.31 6.75 0.18
N LEU A 103 19.22 7.31 0.99
CA LEU A 103 19.51 8.76 0.97
C LEU A 103 20.07 9.22 -0.38
N SER A 104 20.89 8.39 -1.04
CA SER A 104 21.35 8.66 -2.41
C SER A 104 20.17 8.65 -3.38
N PHE A 105 19.35 7.60 -3.36
CA PHE A 105 18.15 7.47 -4.18
C PHE A 105 17.19 8.66 -4.00
N LYS A 106 16.96 9.09 -2.75
CA LYS A 106 16.12 10.24 -2.43
C LYS A 106 16.63 11.52 -3.10
N ARG A 107 17.93 11.76 -3.07
CA ARG A 107 18.53 12.95 -3.70
C ARG A 107 18.34 12.92 -5.22
N ASP A 108 18.60 11.77 -5.84
CA ASP A 108 18.49 11.62 -7.29
C ASP A 108 17.02 11.82 -7.74
N MET A 109 16.06 11.32 -6.96
CA MET A 109 14.64 11.49 -7.27
C MET A 109 14.19 12.96 -7.19
N LEU A 110 14.60 13.67 -6.13
CA LEU A 110 14.29 15.11 -5.97
C LEU A 110 14.93 15.97 -7.08
N GLN A 111 16.08 15.56 -7.59
CA GLN A 111 16.72 16.24 -8.72
C GLN A 111 15.91 16.09 -10.01
N ILE A 112 15.32 14.92 -10.27
CA ILE A 112 14.46 14.68 -11.43
C ILE A 112 13.20 15.56 -11.34
N GLU A 113 12.56 15.63 -10.17
CA GLU A 113 11.38 16.47 -9.95
C GLU A 113 11.68 17.97 -10.15
N ALA A 114 12.82 18.45 -9.62
CA ALA A 114 13.23 19.83 -9.79
C ALA A 114 13.50 20.20 -11.26
N GLN A 115 14.00 19.25 -12.05
CA GLN A 115 14.26 19.45 -13.47
C GLN A 115 12.98 19.39 -14.33
N GLU A 116 11.99 18.59 -13.94
CA GLU A 116 10.69 18.53 -14.62
C GLU A 116 9.89 19.83 -14.48
N HIS A 117 10.11 20.57 -13.38
CA HIS A 117 9.46 21.85 -13.14
C HIS A 117 10.11 23.04 -13.87
N ASP A 118 11.26 22.87 -14.52
CA ASP A 118 11.90 23.90 -15.37
C ASP A 118 11.60 23.65 -16.87
N PRO A 119 10.63 24.38 -17.48
CA PRO A 119 10.25 24.19 -18.87
C PRO A 119 11.32 24.65 -19.88
N ALA A 120 12.45 25.23 -19.43
CA ALA A 120 13.47 25.79 -20.33
C ALA A 120 14.48 24.77 -20.89
N HIS A 121 14.45 23.50 -20.47
CA HIS A 121 15.48 22.50 -20.84
C HIS A 121 15.12 21.57 -22.01
N THR A 122 13.99 21.78 -22.70
CA THR A 122 13.55 20.91 -23.81
C THR A 122 13.82 21.48 -25.22
N LEU A 123 14.59 22.57 -25.36
CA LEU A 123 14.92 23.13 -26.67
C LEU A 123 16.43 23.24 -26.88
N LEU A 124 17.07 22.12 -27.25
CA LEU A 124 18.25 22.09 -28.13
C LEU A 124 18.34 20.75 -28.85
#